data_AF-A0A7Y5GC74-F1
#
_entry.id   AF-A0A7Y5GC74-F1
#
_cell.length_a   1.000
_cell.length_b   1.000
_cell.length_c   1.000
_cell.angle_alpha   90.00
_cell.angle_beta   90.00
_cell.angle_gamma   90.00
#
_symmetry.space_group_name_H-M   'P 1'
#
loop_
_entity.id
_entity.type
_entity.pdbx_description
1 polymer ?
#
loop_
_entity_poly.entity_id
_entity_poly.type
_entity_poly.pdbx_seq_one_letter_code
_entity_poly.pdbx_strand_id
1 'polypeptide(L)'
;MPRIAIRVPDALFKQLQTEAEQRGFESASAFVRHAIQTELQHGESVVAQVEERIAGTMDRLAKEVRALHTAQLATFALVDSLVKMFLTCVPEPPNDALAPAKARAKRRYEKFLLSVAQGMCGESRGALKELSRVDS
;
A
#
# COMPACT_ATOMS: atom_id res chain seq x y z
N MET A 1 -22.03 -31.80 34.11
CA MET A 1 -21.59 -30.39 33.97
C MET A 1 -22.33 -29.53 34.96
N PRO A 2 -21.69 -28.54 35.59
CA PRO A 2 -22.38 -27.58 36.46
C PRO A 2 -23.40 -26.77 35.65
N ARG A 3 -24.53 -26.41 36.28
CA ARG A 3 -25.61 -25.66 35.64
C ARG A 3 -25.71 -24.28 36.27
N ILE A 4 -25.62 -23.24 35.44
CA ILE A 4 -25.74 -21.84 35.85
C ILE A 4 -27.09 -21.32 35.32
N ALA A 5 -27.92 -20.77 36.20
CA ALA A 5 -29.19 -20.14 35.82
C ALA A 5 -29.01 -18.61 35.84
N ILE A 6 -29.13 -17.98 34.67
CA ILE A 6 -28.97 -16.53 34.50
C ILE A 6 -30.34 -15.97 34.13
N ARG A 7 -30.80 -14.96 34.87
CA ARG A 7 -31.98 -14.19 34.46
C ARG A 7 -31.55 -13.14 33.45
N VAL A 8 -32.22 -13.14 32.30
CA VAL A 8 -32.04 -12.15 31.25
C VAL A 8 -33.39 -11.55 30.89
N PRO A 9 -33.43 -10.26 30.50
CA PRO A 9 -34.66 -9.65 29.97
C PRO A 9 -35.15 -10.37 28.71
N ASP A 10 -36.46 -10.42 28.49
CA ASP A 10 -37.06 -11.12 27.34
C ASP A 10 -36.55 -10.61 25.99
N ALA A 11 -36.27 -9.31 25.89
CA ALA A 11 -35.70 -8.69 24.69
C ALA A 11 -34.31 -9.28 24.36
N LEU A 12 -33.45 -9.41 25.37
CA LEU A 12 -32.11 -9.98 25.21
C LEU A 12 -32.18 -11.48 24.90
N PHE A 13 -33.12 -12.19 25.52
CA PHE A 13 -33.32 -13.62 25.24
C PHE A 13 -33.73 -13.87 23.78
N LYS A 14 -34.62 -13.02 23.23
CA LYS A 14 -34.98 -13.08 21.80
C LYS A 14 -33.79 -12.80 20.89
N GLN A 15 -33.00 -11.77 21.20
CA GLN A 15 -31.78 -11.46 20.44
C GLN A 15 -30.79 -12.63 20.46
N LEU A 16 -30.59 -13.27 21.61
CA LEU A 16 -29.72 -14.46 21.72
C LEU A 16 -30.19 -15.62 20.85
N GLN A 17 -31.50 -15.85 20.75
CA GLN A 17 -32.04 -16.88 19.86
C GLN A 17 -31.79 -16.54 18.39
N THR A 18 -32.10 -15.30 17.99
CA THR A 18 -31.90 -14.85 16.62
C THR A 18 -30.44 -14.92 16.19
N GLU A 19 -29.51 -14.44 17.03
CA GLU A 19 -28.07 -14.51 16.75
C GLU A 19 -27.56 -15.96 16.73
N ALA A 20 -28.06 -16.82 17.61
CA ALA A 20 -27.70 -18.23 17.62
C ALA A 20 -28.11 -18.91 16.31
N GLU A 21 -29.33 -18.66 15.82
CA GLU A 21 -29.82 -19.19 14.54
C GLU A 21 -29.03 -18.64 13.35
N GLN A 22 -28.83 -17.32 13.29
CA GLN A 22 -28.10 -16.66 12.20
C GLN A 22 -26.66 -17.16 12.07
N ARG A 23 -26.01 -17.46 13.21
CA ARG A 23 -24.63 -17.97 13.24
C ARG A 23 -24.54 -19.49 13.24
N GLY A 24 -25.66 -20.20 13.10
CA GLY A 24 -25.71 -21.66 12.94
C GLY A 24 -25.47 -22.47 14.22
N PHE A 25 -25.72 -21.90 15.39
CA PHE A 25 -25.62 -22.61 16.67
C PHE A 25 -26.87 -23.47 16.94
N GLU A 26 -26.66 -24.64 17.54
CA GLU A 26 -27.72 -25.61 17.88
C GLU A 26 -28.72 -25.08 18.93
N SER A 27 -28.34 -24.07 19.72
CA SER A 27 -29.23 -23.41 20.68
C SER A 27 -28.65 -22.09 21.20
N ALA A 28 -29.49 -21.23 21.75
CA ALA A 28 -29.05 -20.03 22.47
C ALA A 28 -28.07 -20.35 23.61
N SER A 29 -28.22 -21.49 24.28
CA SER A 29 -27.27 -21.93 25.32
C SER A 29 -25.91 -22.33 24.74
N ALA A 30 -25.86 -22.91 23.55
CA ALA A 30 -24.61 -23.21 22.86
C ALA A 30 -23.88 -21.92 22.45
N PHE A 31 -24.63 -20.93 21.93
CA PHE A 31 -24.10 -19.61 21.62
C PHE A 31 -23.55 -18.89 22.85
N VAL A 32 -24.29 -18.86 23.97
CA VAL A 32 -23.83 -18.22 25.22
C VAL A 32 -22.56 -18.89 25.75
N ARG A 33 -22.47 -20.23 25.73
CA ARG A 33 -21.24 -20.93 26.13
C ARG A 33 -20.07 -20.56 25.24
N HIS A 34 -20.26 -20.53 23.93
CA HIS A 34 -19.24 -20.11 22.98
C HIS A 34 -18.80 -18.66 23.26
N ALA A 35 -19.74 -17.73 23.44
CA ALA A 35 -19.44 -16.34 23.74
C ALA A 35 -18.65 -16.17 25.04
N ILE A 36 -19.03 -16.87 26.12
CA ILE A 36 -18.27 -16.87 27.38
C ILE A 36 -16.86 -17.44 27.17
N GLN A 37 -16.73 -18.54 26.43
CA GLN A 37 -15.43 -19.15 26.15
C GLN A 37 -14.55 -18.21 25.31
N THR A 38 -15.13 -17.56 24.30
CA THR A 38 -14.45 -16.54 23.50
C THR A 38 -14.01 -15.37 24.37
N GLU A 39 -14.87 -14.83 25.23
CA GLU A 39 -14.55 -13.71 26.12
C GLU A 39 -13.45 -14.07 27.12
N LEU A 40 -13.49 -15.28 27.69
CA LEU A 40 -12.46 -15.79 28.59
C LEU A 40 -11.13 -16.07 27.87
N GLN A 41 -11.15 -16.38 26.58
CA GLN A 41 -9.95 -16.65 25.77
C GLN A 41 -9.39 -15.40 25.08
N HIS A 42 -10.24 -14.43 24.72
CA HIS A 42 -9.93 -13.33 23.81
C HIS A 42 -10.21 -11.93 24.38
N GLY A 43 -10.72 -11.79 25.62
CA GLY A 43 -10.97 -10.48 26.24
C GLY A 43 -9.76 -9.54 26.11
N GLU A 44 -9.98 -8.22 26.01
CA GLU A 44 -9.06 -7.07 25.74
C GLU A 44 -7.80 -7.31 24.89
N SER A 45 -7.00 -8.32 25.18
CA SER A 45 -5.77 -8.75 24.53
C SER A 45 -5.85 -8.95 23.01
N VAL A 46 -6.93 -9.52 22.46
CA VAL A 46 -6.98 -9.78 21.01
C VAL A 46 -7.30 -8.51 20.24
N VAL A 47 -8.19 -7.66 20.78
CA VAL A 47 -8.46 -6.34 20.21
C VAL A 47 -7.21 -5.47 20.30
N ALA A 48 -6.53 -5.44 21.45
CA ALA A 48 -5.30 -4.68 21.65
C ALA A 48 -4.16 -5.14 20.72
N GLN A 49 -3.99 -6.45 20.51
CA GLN A 49 -2.99 -6.97 19.56
C GLN A 49 -3.30 -6.61 18.10
N VAL A 50 -4.58 -6.63 17.72
CA VAL A 50 -5.01 -6.18 16.39
C VAL A 50 -4.78 -4.69 16.22
N GLU A 51 -5.12 -3.87 17.23
CA GLU A 51 -4.86 -2.43 17.22
C GLU A 51 -3.36 -2.11 17.15
N GLU A 52 -2.51 -2.78 17.92
CA GLU A 52 -1.06 -2.61 17.89
C GLU A 52 -0.48 -2.99 16.52
N ARG A 53 -0.96 -4.08 15.93
CA ARG A 53 -0.57 -4.48 14.57
C ARG A 53 -0.99 -3.42 13.55
N ILE A 54 -2.21 -2.89 13.64
CA ILE A 54 -2.70 -1.84 12.74
C ILE A 54 -1.84 -0.58 12.89
N ALA A 55 -1.61 -0.12 14.12
CA ALA A 55 -0.76 1.04 14.40
C ALA A 55 0.65 0.84 13.82
N GLY A 56 1.25 -0.33 14.02
CA GLY A 56 2.55 -0.66 13.46
C GLY A 56 2.58 -0.66 11.92
N THR A 57 1.50 -1.12 11.26
CA THR A 57 1.39 -1.01 9.79
C THR A 57 1.23 0.43 9.33
N MET A 58 0.44 1.24 10.03
CA MET A 58 0.24 2.65 9.71
C MET A 58 1.54 3.45 9.87
N ASP A 59 2.32 3.17 10.91
CA ASP A 59 3.63 3.80 11.12
C ASP A 59 4.63 3.46 10.02
N ARG A 60 4.63 2.21 9.54
CA ARG A 60 5.47 1.82 8.40
C ARG A 60 5.07 2.55 7.13
N LEU A 61 3.77 2.59 6.81
CA LEU A 61 3.26 3.32 5.66
C LEU A 61 3.57 4.82 5.75
N ALA A 62 3.43 5.42 6.93
CA ALA A 62 3.78 6.83 7.14
C ALA A 62 5.27 7.09 6.88
N LYS A 63 6.17 6.17 7.27
CA LYS A 63 7.61 6.26 6.96
C LYS A 63 7.87 6.15 5.46
N GLU A 64 7.23 5.21 4.77
CA GLU A 64 7.35 5.05 3.31
C GLU A 64 6.87 6.29 2.56
N VAL A 65 5.73 6.88 2.95
CA VAL A 65 5.22 8.12 2.36
C VAL A 65 6.20 9.29 2.55
N ARG A 66 6.80 9.43 3.74
CA ARG A 66 7.82 10.46 3.99
C ARG A 66 9.08 10.24 3.15
N ALA A 67 9.52 8.99 3.00
CA ALA A 67 10.65 8.64 2.15
C ALA A 67 10.36 9.00 0.69
N LEU A 68 9.17 8.67 0.18
CA LEU A 68 8.73 9.02 -1.16
C LEU A 68 8.67 10.55 -1.36
N HIS A 69 8.12 11.29 -0.39
CA HIS A 69 8.08 12.74 -0.44
C HIS A 69 9.49 13.34 -0.53
N THR A 70 10.42 12.81 0.26
CA THR A 70 11.83 13.24 0.24
C THR A 70 12.48 12.93 -1.11
N ALA A 71 12.24 11.75 -1.67
CA ALA A 71 12.74 11.37 -3.00
C ALA A 71 12.18 12.28 -4.11
N GLN A 72 10.91 12.70 -3.99
CA GLN A 72 10.30 13.65 -4.91
C GLN A 72 10.94 15.04 -4.81
N LEU A 73 11.20 15.53 -3.60
CA LEU A 73 11.92 16.81 -3.41
C LEU A 73 13.34 16.75 -3.97
N ALA A 74 14.06 15.64 -3.77
CA ALA A 74 15.38 15.43 -4.35
C ALA A 74 15.33 15.42 -5.88
N THR A 75 14.33 14.75 -6.46
CA THR A 75 14.10 14.73 -7.92
C THR A 75 13.81 16.13 -8.46
N PHE A 76 12.98 16.91 -7.76
CA PHE A 76 12.70 18.29 -8.12
C PHE A 76 13.97 19.16 -8.08
N ALA A 77 14.76 19.07 -7.01
CA ALA A 77 16.01 19.82 -6.88
C ALA A 77 17.05 19.44 -7.96
N LEU A 78 17.11 18.17 -8.32
CA LEU A 78 17.94 17.69 -9.42
C LEU A 78 17.49 18.30 -10.77
N VAL A 79 16.19 18.27 -11.06
CA VAL A 79 15.64 18.86 -12.29
C VAL A 79 15.88 20.37 -12.33
N ASP A 80 15.66 21.09 -11.23
CA ASP A 80 15.96 22.52 -11.14
C ASP A 80 17.44 22.82 -11.42
N SER A 81 18.34 22.07 -10.80
CA SER A 81 19.79 22.22 -11.02
C SER A 81 20.19 21.90 -12.46
N LEU A 82 19.59 20.86 -13.05
CA LEU A 82 19.80 20.50 -14.45
C LEU A 82 19.31 21.59 -15.40
N VAL A 83 18.14 22.19 -15.14
CA VAL A 83 17.61 23.30 -15.94
C VAL A 83 18.51 24.52 -15.82
N LYS A 84 18.97 24.88 -14.62
CA LYS A 84 19.93 25.99 -14.42
C LYS A 84 21.22 25.76 -15.18
N MET A 85 21.77 24.55 -15.11
CA MET A 85 22.96 24.16 -15.88
C MET A 85 22.69 24.25 -17.39
N PHE A 86 21.55 23.74 -17.86
CA PHE A 86 21.17 23.77 -19.27
C PHE A 86 21.07 25.20 -19.79
N LEU A 87 20.39 26.09 -19.07
CA LEU A 87 20.25 27.50 -19.45
C LEU A 87 21.59 28.26 -19.44
N THR A 88 22.54 27.83 -18.60
CA THR A 88 23.87 28.44 -18.53
C THR A 88 24.79 27.94 -19.65
N CYS A 89 24.71 26.65 -20.01
CA CYS A 89 25.64 26.01 -20.93
C CYS A 89 25.12 25.90 -22.37
N VAL A 90 23.81 26.03 -22.61
CA VAL A 90 23.20 25.85 -23.93
C VAL A 90 22.61 27.18 -24.41
N PRO A 91 23.25 27.87 -25.37
CA PRO A 91 22.76 29.14 -25.88
C PRO A 91 21.47 28.94 -26.69
N GLU A 92 20.58 29.91 -26.62
CA GLU A 92 19.36 29.93 -27.43
C GLU A 92 19.72 30.09 -28.92
N PRO A 93 19.20 29.22 -29.82
CA PRO A 93 19.47 29.36 -31.24
C PRO A 93 18.79 30.61 -31.81
N PRO A 94 19.43 31.30 -32.76
CA PRO A 94 18.86 32.48 -33.40
C PRO A 94 17.58 32.11 -34.18
N ASN A 95 16.67 33.09 -34.34
CA ASN A 95 15.30 32.88 -34.85
C ASN A 95 15.25 32.21 -36.23
N ASP A 96 16.21 32.50 -37.09
CA ASP A 96 16.37 31.92 -38.43
C ASP A 96 16.75 30.42 -38.39
N ALA A 97 17.55 30.01 -37.39
CA ALA A 97 17.98 28.64 -37.17
C ALA A 97 17.09 27.84 -36.19
N LEU A 98 16.06 28.47 -35.61
CA LEU A 98 15.21 27.87 -34.58
C LEU A 98 14.43 26.65 -35.10
N ALA A 99 13.83 26.75 -36.29
CA ALA A 99 13.07 25.67 -36.90
C ALA A 99 13.92 24.40 -37.16
N PRO A 100 15.08 24.47 -37.84
CA PRO A 100 15.94 23.30 -38.02
C PRO A 100 16.54 22.81 -36.69
N ALA A 101 16.80 23.69 -35.72
CA ALA A 101 17.26 23.29 -34.39
C ALA A 101 16.20 22.45 -33.64
N LYS A 102 14.93 22.88 -33.66
CA LYS A 102 13.80 22.12 -33.09
C LYS A 102 13.63 20.77 -33.76
N ALA A 103 13.69 20.70 -35.09
CA ALA A 103 13.59 19.44 -35.83
C ALA A 103 14.71 18.46 -35.45
N ARG A 104 15.96 18.95 -35.31
CA ARG A 104 17.10 18.13 -34.86
C ARG A 104 16.95 17.69 -33.39
N ALA A 105 16.46 18.56 -32.51
CA ALA A 105 16.20 18.22 -31.12
C ALA A 105 15.14 17.12 -31.00
N LYS A 106 14.04 17.22 -31.76
CA LYS A 106 12.98 16.20 -31.79
C LYS A 106 13.51 14.83 -32.21
N ARG A 107 14.29 14.75 -33.31
CA ARG A 107 14.90 13.49 -33.76
C ARG A 107 15.85 12.89 -32.73
N ARG A 108 16.63 13.73 -32.02
CA ARG A 108 17.51 13.26 -30.93
C ARG A 108 16.70 12.73 -29.76
N TYR A 109 15.61 13.39 -29.40
CA TYR A 109 14.72 12.95 -28.33
C TYR A 109 14.00 11.63 -28.66
N GLU A 110 13.53 11.46 -29.89
CA GLU A 110 12.94 10.19 -30.36
C GLU A 110 13.93 9.02 -30.24
N LYS A 111 15.19 9.23 -30.64
CA LYS A 111 16.26 8.23 -30.46
C LYS A 111 16.55 7.95 -28.99
N PHE A 112 16.56 8.98 -28.16
CA PHE A 112 16.72 8.84 -26.71
C PHE A 112 15.58 8.01 -26.10
N LEU A 113 14.32 8.28 -26.44
CA LEU A 113 13.17 7.51 -25.97
C LEU A 113 13.27 6.03 -26.38
N LEU A 114 13.70 5.74 -27.60
CA LEU A 114 13.93 4.37 -28.05
C LEU A 114 15.02 3.68 -27.20
N SER A 115 16.12 4.37 -26.89
CA SER A 115 17.18 3.86 -26.03
C SER A 115 16.71 3.62 -24.60
N VAL A 116 15.90 4.53 -24.03
CA VAL A 116 15.33 4.38 -22.68
C VAL A 116 14.38 3.19 -22.63
N ALA A 117 13.49 3.04 -23.61
CA ALA A 117 12.58 1.91 -23.69
C ALA A 117 13.33 0.57 -23.75
N GLN A 118 14.41 0.50 -24.53
CA GLN A 118 15.27 -0.69 -24.59
C GLN A 118 15.94 -0.99 -23.25
N GLY A 119 16.44 0.03 -22.56
CA GLY A 119 17.02 -0.10 -21.22
C GLY A 119 16.01 -0.59 -20.18
N MET A 120 14.82 0.01 -20.14
CA MET A 120 13.74 -0.37 -19.22
C MET A 120 13.23 -1.79 -19.47
N CYS A 121 13.13 -2.23 -20.72
CA CYS A 121 12.82 -3.64 -21.02
C CYS A 121 13.93 -4.60 -20.55
N GLY A 122 15.19 -4.16 -20.54
CA GLY A 122 16.33 -4.89 -19.99
C GLY A 122 16.28 -5.02 -18.46
N GLU A 123 16.02 -3.92 -17.75
CA GLU A 123 15.85 -3.90 -16.29
C GLU A 123 14.61 -4.69 -15.86
N SER A 124 13.50 -4.57 -16.60
CA SER A 124 12.29 -5.37 -16.37
C SER A 124 12.56 -6.86 -16.58
N ARG A 125 13.37 -7.24 -17.58
CA ARG A 125 13.85 -8.62 -17.76
C ARG A 125 14.79 -9.07 -16.64
N GLY A 126 15.62 -8.17 -16.11
CA GLY A 126 16.47 -8.43 -14.95
C GLY A 126 15.65 -8.71 -13.69
N ALA A 127 14.66 -7.87 -13.40
CA ALA A 127 13.72 -8.05 -12.28
C ALA A 127 12.92 -9.35 -12.40
N LEU A 128 12.46 -9.71 -13.60
CA LEU A 128 11.77 -10.99 -13.85
C LEU A 128 12.67 -12.21 -13.67
N LYS A 129 13.97 -12.09 -13.99
CA LYS A 129 14.96 -13.17 -13.82
C LYS A 129 15.37 -13.38 -12.36
N GLU A 130 15.38 -12.31 -11.56
CA GLU A 130 15.57 -12.41 -10.11
C GLU A 130 14.34 -13.06 -9.44
N LEU A 131 13.12 -12.75 -9.88
CA LEU A 131 11.91 -13.43 -9.41
C LEU A 131 11.91 -14.93 -9.74
N SER A 132 12.46 -15.34 -10.89
CA SER A 132 12.56 -16.75 -11.27
C SER A 132 13.69 -17.52 -10.56
N ARG A 133 14.50 -16.86 -9.73
CA ARG A 133 15.59 -17.48 -8.96
C ARG A 133 15.24 -17.70 -7.48
N VAL A 134 14.11 -17.16 -7.01
CA VAL A 134 13.71 -17.24 -5.60
C VAL A 134 13.03 -18.57 -5.23
N ASP A 135 12.71 -19.45 -6.20
CA ASP A 135 12.18 -20.79 -5.95
C ASP A 135 13.12 -21.91 -6.44
N SER A 136 14.27 -22.11 -5.79
CA SER A 136 15.11 -23.31 -5.94
C SER A 136 15.81 -23.69 -4.64
#